data_AF-A0A330MI72-F1
#
_entry.id   AF-A0A330MI72-F1
#
_cell.length_a   1.000
_cell.length_b   1.000
_cell.length_c   1.000
_cell.angle_alpha   90.00
_cell.angle_beta   90.00
_cell.angle_gamma   90.00
#
_symmetry.space_group_name_H-M   'P 1'
#
loop_
_entity.id
_entity.type
_entity.pdbx_description
1 polymer ?
#
loop_
_entity_poly.entity_id
_entity_poly.type
_entity_poly.pdbx_seq_one_letter_code
_entity_poly.pdbx_strand_id
1 'polypeptide(L)'
;MLTFFSKYKFFAIFFLVLSIIIIAIIYQIMKPKEVLKIYQPADVSTELVDTTLQYVKKYHTIADFSLINQNGETITQDDYKDKIYIADFFFTTCQTICPIMTGNMAEIQEKLKNDDEVMLLSHTVTPEIDTVAQLKRYALEKGVNDAKWNLVTGDKKEIYDLARKSYLAAKDVPFSENDLVHTENFVLVDKKKRIRGFYDGTDPESIDKLLHDIKILEKED
;
A
#
# COMPACT_ATOMS: atom_id res chain seq x y z
N MET A 1 6.76 54.77 -41.19
CA MET A 1 6.81 53.30 -40.94
C MET A 1 6.28 52.89 -39.56
N LEU A 2 6.60 53.61 -38.47
CA LEU A 2 6.14 53.25 -37.10
C LEU A 2 4.62 53.36 -36.86
N THR A 3 3.91 54.20 -37.61
CA THR A 3 2.45 54.42 -37.47
C THR A 3 1.60 53.29 -38.05
N PHE A 4 2.15 52.47 -38.97
CA PHE A 4 1.45 51.33 -39.55
C PHE A 4 1.26 50.20 -38.52
N PHE A 5 2.26 49.98 -37.68
CA PHE A 5 2.24 48.93 -36.65
C PHE A 5 1.32 49.24 -35.47
N SER A 6 0.94 50.51 -35.22
CA SER A 6 0.07 50.84 -34.08
C SER A 6 -1.34 50.25 -34.22
N LYS A 7 -1.84 50.10 -35.46
CA LYS A 7 -3.15 49.49 -35.74
C LYS A 7 -3.21 47.99 -35.46
N TYR A 8 -2.07 47.29 -35.52
CA TYR A 8 -2.00 45.83 -35.33
C TYR A 8 -1.53 45.42 -33.93
N LYS A 9 -1.19 46.37 -33.05
CA LYS A 9 -0.75 46.08 -31.67
C LYS A 9 -1.74 45.22 -30.91
N PHE A 10 -3.05 45.49 -31.05
CA PHE A 10 -4.08 44.72 -30.39
C PHE A 10 -4.13 43.26 -30.89
N PHE A 11 -4.07 43.05 -32.20
CA PHE A 11 -3.99 41.72 -32.79
C PHE A 11 -2.71 40.98 -32.36
N ALA A 12 -1.57 41.65 -32.35
CA ALA A 12 -0.31 41.06 -31.90
C ALA A 12 -0.35 40.63 -30.43
N ILE A 13 -0.93 41.45 -29.55
CA ILE A 13 -1.12 41.10 -28.13
C ILE A 13 -2.06 39.91 -28.00
N PHE A 14 -3.19 39.90 -28.73
CA PHE A 14 -4.14 38.78 -28.73
C PHE A 14 -3.48 37.46 -29.12
N PHE A 15 -2.75 37.43 -30.24
CA PHE A 15 -2.06 36.22 -30.69
C PHE A 15 -0.92 35.79 -29.77
N LEU A 16 -0.24 36.74 -29.11
CA LEU A 16 0.80 36.43 -28.14
C LEU A 16 0.19 35.77 -26.88
N VAL A 17 -0.91 36.32 -26.36
CA VAL A 17 -1.66 35.72 -25.25
C VAL A 17 -2.19 34.34 -25.63
N LEU A 18 -2.78 34.20 -26.83
CA LEU A 18 -3.25 32.91 -27.34
C LEU A 18 -2.11 31.89 -27.45
N SER A 19 -0.93 32.32 -27.92
CA SER A 19 0.25 31.45 -28.01
C SER A 19 0.72 30.99 -26.63
N ILE A 20 0.72 31.88 -25.61
CA ILE A 20 1.09 31.49 -24.25
C ILE A 20 0.10 30.47 -23.69
N ILE A 21 -1.21 30.66 -23.92
CA ILE A 21 -2.25 29.72 -23.49
C ILE A 21 -2.07 28.36 -24.17
N ILE A 22 -1.85 28.33 -25.48
CA ILE A 22 -1.61 27.09 -26.24
C ILE A 22 -0.36 26.37 -25.72
N ILE A 23 0.74 27.09 -25.49
CA ILE A 23 1.98 26.52 -24.95
C ILE A 23 1.74 25.95 -23.55
N ALA A 24 1.00 26.65 -22.69
CA ALA A 24 0.67 26.17 -21.34
C ALA A 24 -0.17 24.88 -21.38
N ILE A 25 -1.17 24.81 -22.28
CA ILE A 25 -2.00 23.61 -22.48
C ILE A 25 -1.15 22.45 -23.00
N ILE A 26 -0.32 22.68 -24.03
CA ILE A 26 0.59 21.66 -24.58
C ILE A 26 1.54 21.15 -23.49
N TYR A 27 2.12 22.05 -22.69
CA TYR A 27 3.02 21.70 -21.60
C TYR A 27 2.31 20.85 -20.53
N GLN A 28 1.05 21.15 -20.23
CA GLN A 28 0.26 20.38 -19.27
C GLN A 28 -0.11 18.98 -19.79
N ILE A 29 -0.40 18.84 -21.09
CA ILE A 29 -0.70 17.55 -21.73
C ILE A 29 0.56 16.69 -21.86
N MET A 30 1.72 17.30 -22.10
CA MET A 30 2.99 16.60 -22.29
C MET A 30 3.63 16.10 -20.98
N LYS A 31 3.15 16.51 -19.81
CA LYS A 31 3.66 15.96 -18.55
C LYS A 31 3.27 14.48 -18.46
N PRO A 32 4.25 13.55 -18.41
CA PRO A 32 3.93 12.13 -18.32
C PRO A 32 3.13 11.88 -17.03
N LYS A 33 2.07 11.08 -17.13
CA LYS A 33 1.37 10.58 -15.94
C LYS A 33 2.34 9.70 -15.19
N GLU A 34 2.59 10.04 -13.95
CA GLU A 34 3.36 9.20 -13.04
C GLU A 34 2.60 7.90 -12.82
N VAL A 35 3.31 6.77 -12.95
CA VAL A 35 2.75 5.43 -12.74
C VAL A 35 3.70 4.62 -11.89
N LEU A 36 3.19 3.91 -10.90
CA LEU A 36 4.05 3.12 -10.02
C LEU A 36 4.44 1.79 -10.67
N LYS A 37 5.64 1.29 -10.34
CA LYS A 37 6.06 -0.05 -10.73
C LYS A 37 5.10 -1.09 -10.14
N ILE A 38 4.89 -2.19 -10.87
CA ILE A 38 4.26 -3.40 -10.34
C ILE A 38 5.39 -4.34 -9.92
N TYR A 39 5.48 -4.66 -8.64
CA TYR A 39 6.49 -5.58 -8.13
C TYR A 39 6.11 -7.02 -8.45
N GLN A 40 7.01 -7.73 -9.13
CA GLN A 40 6.89 -9.16 -9.38
C GLN A 40 7.88 -9.93 -8.49
N PRO A 41 7.68 -11.23 -8.24
CA PRO A 41 8.62 -12.05 -7.48
C PRO A 41 10.06 -11.97 -8.00
N ALA A 42 10.24 -11.82 -9.32
CA ALA A 42 11.56 -11.64 -9.93
C ALA A 42 12.24 -10.29 -9.62
N ASP A 43 11.49 -9.30 -9.12
CA ASP A 43 12.00 -7.99 -8.71
C ASP A 43 12.37 -7.93 -7.22
N VAL A 44 12.03 -8.97 -6.45
CA VAL A 44 12.30 -9.09 -5.01
C VAL A 44 13.48 -10.07 -4.84
N SER A 45 14.38 -9.81 -3.87
CA SER A 45 15.65 -10.55 -3.70
C SER A 45 15.46 -12.08 -3.81
N THR A 46 16.36 -12.76 -4.51
CA THR A 46 16.33 -14.22 -4.73
C THR A 46 16.38 -15.04 -3.43
N GLU A 47 16.74 -14.42 -2.29
CA GLU A 47 16.67 -15.03 -0.96
C GLU A 47 15.24 -15.06 -0.36
N LEU A 48 14.29 -14.36 -0.97
CA LEU A 48 12.91 -14.23 -0.50
C LEU A 48 11.91 -15.06 -1.34
N VAL A 49 12.36 -15.88 -2.30
CA VAL A 49 11.49 -16.44 -3.35
C VAL A 49 11.64 -17.95 -3.51
N ASP A 50 10.52 -18.68 -3.38
CA ASP A 50 10.40 -20.12 -3.65
C ASP A 50 10.85 -20.48 -5.08
N THR A 51 11.52 -21.63 -5.24
CA THR A 51 12.01 -22.09 -6.56
C THR A 51 10.89 -22.36 -7.56
N THR A 52 9.67 -22.67 -7.11
CA THR A 52 8.47 -22.86 -7.95
C THR A 52 7.84 -21.55 -8.42
N LEU A 53 8.09 -20.43 -7.73
CA LEU A 53 7.61 -19.09 -8.11
C LEU A 53 8.60 -18.33 -9.00
N GLN A 54 9.84 -18.80 -9.13
CA GLN A 54 10.86 -18.21 -10.01
C GLN A 54 10.45 -18.21 -11.50
N TYR A 55 9.47 -19.04 -11.89
CA TYR A 55 8.92 -19.10 -13.25
C TYR A 55 7.63 -18.28 -13.46
N VAL A 56 7.02 -17.75 -12.39
CA VAL A 56 5.88 -16.83 -12.50
C VAL A 56 6.41 -15.42 -12.72
N LYS A 57 7.02 -15.19 -13.89
CA LYS A 57 7.64 -13.92 -14.26
C LYS A 57 6.64 -12.78 -14.50
N LYS A 58 5.34 -13.06 -14.50
CA LYS A 58 4.30 -12.11 -14.95
C LYS A 58 3.00 -12.35 -14.19
N TYR A 59 2.39 -11.27 -13.69
CA TYR A 59 1.05 -11.22 -13.09
C TYR A 59 0.91 -11.74 -11.66
N HIS A 60 1.93 -11.61 -10.82
CA HIS A 60 1.78 -11.84 -9.38
C HIS A 60 0.69 -10.96 -8.77
N THR A 61 -0.19 -11.59 -8.00
CA THR A 61 -1.28 -10.94 -7.25
C THR A 61 -1.42 -11.58 -5.88
N ILE A 62 -1.96 -10.83 -4.93
CA ILE A 62 -2.26 -11.36 -3.61
C ILE A 62 -3.26 -12.51 -3.74
N ALA A 63 -2.86 -13.67 -3.18
CA ALA A 63 -3.66 -14.88 -3.10
C ALA A 63 -4.94 -14.64 -2.28
N ASP A 64 -5.96 -15.44 -2.55
CA ASP A 64 -7.19 -15.42 -1.78
C ASP A 64 -6.93 -15.90 -0.36
N PHE A 65 -7.63 -15.31 0.61
CA PHE A 65 -7.44 -15.58 2.04
C PHE A 65 -8.77 -15.52 2.80
N SER A 66 -8.83 -16.17 3.95
CA SER A 66 -10.01 -16.13 4.82
C SER A 66 -9.58 -16.12 6.29
N LEU A 67 -9.47 -14.92 6.85
CA LEU A 67 -9.00 -14.68 8.21
C LEU A 67 -10.12 -14.11 9.09
N ILE A 68 -9.85 -13.92 10.38
CA ILE A 68 -10.82 -13.40 11.35
C ILE A 68 -10.28 -12.10 11.93
N ASN A 69 -11.06 -11.03 11.93
CA ASN A 69 -10.64 -9.74 12.47
C ASN A 69 -10.80 -9.64 14.01
N GLN A 70 -10.42 -8.50 14.56
CA GLN A 70 -10.56 -8.16 15.98
C GLN A 70 -12.00 -8.15 16.50
N ASN A 71 -13.00 -8.14 15.62
CA ASN A 71 -14.43 -8.18 15.95
C ASN A 71 -15.01 -9.60 15.85
N GLY A 72 -14.23 -10.59 15.43
CA GLY A 72 -14.70 -11.95 15.19
C GLY A 72 -15.38 -12.14 13.84
N GLU A 73 -15.27 -11.17 12.93
CA GLU A 73 -15.84 -11.22 11.59
C GLU A 73 -14.83 -11.87 10.63
N THR A 74 -15.34 -12.65 9.67
CA THR A 74 -14.51 -13.21 8.61
C THR A 74 -14.15 -12.11 7.62
N ILE A 75 -12.85 -11.93 7.39
CA ILE A 75 -12.29 -10.99 6.42
C ILE A 75 -11.56 -11.79 5.34
N THR A 76 -11.86 -11.46 4.10
CA THR A 76 -11.36 -12.11 2.89
C THR A 76 -10.78 -11.09 1.92
N GLN A 77 -10.18 -11.56 0.84
CA GLN A 77 -9.75 -10.68 -0.25
C GLN A 77 -10.91 -9.89 -0.89
N ASP A 78 -12.15 -10.38 -0.78
CA ASP A 78 -13.31 -9.73 -1.39
C ASP A 78 -13.72 -8.46 -0.65
N ASP A 79 -13.42 -8.36 0.66
CA ASP A 79 -13.62 -7.16 1.47
C ASP A 79 -12.69 -6.01 1.03
N TYR A 80 -11.61 -6.34 0.35
CA TYR A 80 -10.63 -5.40 -0.22
C TYR A 80 -10.79 -5.24 -1.74
N LYS A 81 -11.86 -5.77 -2.33
CA LYS A 81 -12.12 -5.63 -3.76
C LYS A 81 -12.32 -4.16 -4.13
N ASP A 82 -11.67 -3.74 -5.22
CA ASP A 82 -11.68 -2.38 -5.73
C ASP A 82 -11.13 -1.34 -4.72
N LYS A 83 -10.40 -1.79 -3.68
CA LYS A 83 -9.70 -0.94 -2.71
C LYS A 83 -8.20 -0.97 -2.94
N ILE A 84 -7.55 0.17 -2.69
CA ILE A 84 -6.12 0.21 -2.41
C ILE A 84 -5.98 -0.16 -0.92
N TYR A 85 -4.96 -0.92 -0.56
CA TYR A 85 -4.74 -1.19 0.85
C TYR A 85 -3.28 -1.33 1.22
N ILE A 86 -3.00 -1.05 2.49
CA ILE A 86 -1.69 -1.22 3.09
C ILE A 86 -1.75 -2.46 3.97
N ALA A 87 -0.84 -3.40 3.70
CA ALA A 87 -0.68 -4.61 4.47
C ALA A 87 0.61 -4.59 5.30
N ASP A 88 0.53 -5.08 6.54
CA ASP A 88 1.70 -5.34 7.38
C ASP A 88 1.54 -6.65 8.17
N PHE A 89 2.65 -7.05 8.81
CA PHE A 89 2.75 -8.24 9.64
C PHE A 89 3.27 -7.83 11.02
N PHE A 90 2.51 -8.16 12.06
CA PHE A 90 2.79 -7.71 13.42
C PHE A 90 2.50 -8.81 14.43
N PHE A 91 2.77 -8.57 15.70
CA PHE A 91 2.27 -9.38 16.80
C PHE A 91 2.20 -8.56 18.07
N THR A 92 1.20 -8.81 18.92
CA THR A 92 0.89 -7.88 20.03
C THR A 92 1.94 -7.84 21.14
N THR A 93 2.80 -8.86 21.24
CA THR A 93 3.86 -8.96 22.25
C THR A 93 5.19 -8.35 21.83
N CYS A 94 5.30 -7.83 20.60
CA CYS A 94 6.51 -7.17 20.13
C CYS A 94 6.73 -5.83 20.87
N GLN A 95 7.94 -5.63 21.40
CA GLN A 95 8.29 -4.44 22.19
C GLN A 95 9.23 -3.46 21.47
N THR A 96 9.63 -3.77 20.24
CA THR A 96 10.65 -3.00 19.51
C THR A 96 10.05 -2.23 18.33
N ILE A 97 9.90 -2.88 17.17
CA ILE A 97 9.51 -2.20 15.92
C ILE A 97 7.99 -2.03 15.82
N CYS A 98 7.19 -3.00 16.28
CA CYS A 98 5.74 -2.98 16.08
C CYS A 98 5.04 -1.79 16.75
N PRO A 99 5.43 -1.30 17.95
CA PRO A 99 4.86 -0.07 18.50
C PRO A 99 5.06 1.16 17.60
N ILE A 100 6.20 1.26 16.92
CA ILE A 100 6.50 2.33 15.97
C ILE A 100 5.63 2.17 14.72
N MET A 101 5.62 0.97 14.13
CA MET A 101 4.80 0.66 12.95
C MET A 101 3.32 0.91 13.21
N THR A 102 2.79 0.43 14.33
CA THR A 102 1.38 0.62 14.69
C THR A 102 1.03 2.10 14.89
N GLY A 103 1.96 2.88 15.46
CA GLY A 103 1.81 4.33 15.57
C GLY A 103 1.75 5.01 14.19
N ASN A 104 2.63 4.63 13.28
CA ASN A 104 2.64 5.15 11.91
C ASN A 104 1.39 4.71 11.12
N MET A 105 0.91 3.48 11.33
CA MET A 105 -0.33 2.99 10.74
C MET A 105 -1.55 3.77 11.26
N ALA A 106 -1.57 4.13 12.55
CA ALA A 106 -2.59 5.02 13.11
C ALA A 106 -2.53 6.45 12.52
N GLU A 107 -1.34 6.97 12.23
CA GLU A 107 -1.18 8.26 11.54
C GLU A 107 -1.72 8.19 10.10
N ILE A 108 -1.41 7.11 9.37
CA ILE A 108 -1.96 6.86 8.04
C ILE A 108 -3.49 6.79 8.10
N GLN A 109 -4.04 6.03 9.05
CA GLN A 109 -5.48 5.94 9.28
C GLN A 109 -6.11 7.33 9.44
N GLU A 110 -5.51 8.21 10.26
CA GLU A 110 -6.02 9.55 10.49
C GLU A 110 -5.96 10.43 9.23
N LYS A 111 -4.88 10.32 8.45
CA LYS A 111 -4.73 11.06 7.18
C LYS A 111 -5.73 10.58 6.12
N LEU A 112 -6.09 9.29 6.12
CA LEU A 112 -6.97 8.66 5.13
C LEU A 112 -8.40 8.41 5.65
N LYS A 113 -8.77 8.96 6.80
CA LYS A 113 -10.07 8.67 7.44
C LYS A 113 -11.30 8.96 6.56
N ASN A 114 -11.18 9.95 5.67
CA ASN A 114 -12.25 10.39 4.76
C ASN A 114 -12.13 9.80 3.35
N ASP A 115 -11.12 8.96 3.10
CA ASP A 115 -10.87 8.33 1.82
C ASP A 115 -11.41 6.91 1.87
N ASP A 116 -12.53 6.66 1.19
CA ASP A 116 -13.17 5.35 1.16
C ASP A 116 -12.53 4.38 0.17
N GLU A 117 -11.56 4.81 -0.64
CA GLU A 117 -10.85 3.94 -1.58
C GLU A 117 -9.70 3.17 -0.94
N VAL A 118 -9.22 3.62 0.23
CA VAL A 118 -8.06 3.05 0.92
C VAL A 118 -8.43 2.36 2.23
N MET A 119 -7.89 1.16 2.44
CA MET A 119 -8.07 0.34 3.65
C MET A 119 -6.74 -0.10 4.25
N LEU A 120 -6.75 -0.52 5.52
CA LEU A 120 -5.56 -1.02 6.23
C LEU A 120 -5.80 -2.47 6.69
N LEU A 121 -4.75 -3.29 6.65
CA LEU A 121 -4.81 -4.71 7.00
C LEU A 121 -3.54 -5.19 7.70
N SER A 122 -3.65 -5.55 8.97
CA SER A 122 -2.52 -6.06 9.76
C SER A 122 -2.70 -7.51 10.10
N HIS A 123 -1.72 -8.35 9.76
CA HIS A 123 -1.76 -9.79 9.99
C HIS A 123 -0.92 -10.16 11.21
N THR A 124 -1.50 -10.85 12.19
CA THR A 124 -0.68 -11.36 13.31
C THR A 124 0.18 -12.55 12.88
N VAL A 125 1.47 -12.54 13.21
CA VAL A 125 2.38 -13.68 12.98
C VAL A 125 2.39 -14.68 14.16
N THR A 126 1.65 -14.39 15.23
CA THR A 126 1.48 -15.25 16.42
C THR A 126 -0.01 -15.48 16.76
N PRO A 127 -0.79 -16.12 15.88
CA PRO A 127 -2.25 -16.28 16.07
C PRO A 127 -2.64 -17.05 17.34
N GLU A 128 -1.77 -17.92 17.84
CA GLU A 128 -1.96 -18.67 19.10
C GLU A 128 -2.06 -17.76 20.34
N ILE A 129 -1.38 -16.61 20.31
CA ILE A 129 -1.40 -15.60 21.38
C ILE A 129 -2.41 -14.51 21.03
N ASP A 130 -2.40 -14.08 19.77
CA ASP A 130 -3.21 -13.01 19.23
C ASP A 130 -4.59 -13.52 18.82
N THR A 131 -5.32 -14.01 19.82
CA THR A 131 -6.75 -14.35 19.72
C THR A 131 -7.58 -13.11 19.37
N VAL A 132 -8.81 -13.30 18.88
CA VAL A 132 -9.76 -12.20 18.61
C VAL A 132 -9.89 -11.24 19.81
N ALA A 133 -9.98 -11.76 21.03
CA ALA A 133 -10.07 -10.94 22.24
C ALA A 133 -8.78 -10.13 22.52
N GLN A 134 -7.61 -10.73 22.27
CA GLN A 134 -6.32 -10.05 22.40
C GLN A 134 -6.19 -8.94 21.34
N LEU A 135 -6.56 -9.24 20.09
CA LEU A 135 -6.59 -8.26 19.01
C LEU A 135 -7.57 -7.12 19.29
N LYS A 136 -8.77 -7.39 19.83
CA LYS A 136 -9.71 -6.33 20.21
C LYS A 136 -9.14 -5.42 21.29
N ARG A 137 -8.48 -5.98 22.30
CA ARG A 137 -7.82 -5.20 23.34
C ARG A 137 -6.73 -4.31 22.74
N TYR A 138 -5.89 -4.87 21.89
CA TYR A 138 -4.83 -4.14 21.19
C TYR A 138 -5.40 -3.03 20.31
N ALA A 139 -6.44 -3.31 19.54
CA ALA A 139 -7.13 -2.34 18.69
C ALA A 139 -7.65 -1.13 19.48
N LEU A 140 -8.28 -1.38 20.64
CA LEU A 140 -8.79 -0.32 21.52
C LEU A 140 -7.65 0.51 22.13
N GLU A 141 -6.55 -0.12 22.54
CA GLU A 141 -5.38 0.58 23.09
C GLU A 141 -4.74 1.50 22.05
N LYS A 142 -4.70 1.06 20.79
CA LYS A 142 -4.01 1.75 19.69
C LYS A 142 -4.90 2.70 18.88
N GLY A 143 -6.20 2.78 19.19
CA GLY A 143 -7.13 3.66 18.48
C GLY A 143 -7.45 3.20 17.05
N VAL A 144 -7.46 1.89 16.82
CA VAL A 144 -7.83 1.30 15.53
C VAL A 144 -9.30 1.60 15.24
N ASN A 145 -9.56 2.19 14.07
CA ASN A 145 -10.89 2.36 13.50
C ASN A 145 -11.24 1.10 12.71
N ASP A 146 -12.10 0.26 13.27
CA ASP A 146 -12.48 -1.02 12.68
C ASP A 146 -13.27 -0.90 11.36
N ALA A 147 -13.79 0.28 11.02
CA ALA A 147 -14.35 0.55 9.69
C ALA A 147 -13.28 0.74 8.60
N LYS A 148 -12.00 0.92 8.98
CA LYS A 148 -10.89 1.20 8.05
C LYS A 148 -9.73 0.24 8.15
N TRP A 149 -9.52 -0.30 9.35
CA TRP A 149 -8.33 -1.08 9.69
C TRP A 149 -8.73 -2.38 10.37
N ASN A 150 -8.48 -3.48 9.67
CA ASN A 150 -8.63 -4.82 10.21
C ASN A 150 -7.30 -5.32 10.79
N LEU A 151 -7.34 -5.81 12.02
CA LEU A 151 -6.30 -6.64 12.62
C LEU A 151 -6.78 -8.09 12.51
N VAL A 152 -6.09 -8.93 11.75
CA VAL A 152 -6.55 -10.28 11.42
C VAL A 152 -5.66 -11.36 12.05
N THR A 153 -6.31 -12.45 12.45
CA THR A 153 -5.74 -13.71 12.97
C THR A 153 -6.37 -14.90 12.26
N GLY A 154 -5.81 -16.09 12.42
CA GLY A 154 -6.26 -17.29 11.72
C GLY A 154 -5.23 -18.41 11.73
N ASP A 155 -5.28 -19.26 10.71
CA ASP A 155 -4.33 -20.36 10.56
C ASP A 155 -2.90 -19.83 10.38
N LYS A 156 -1.97 -20.29 11.22
CA LYS A 156 -0.58 -19.82 11.20
C LYS A 156 0.08 -20.11 9.86
N LYS A 157 -0.20 -21.25 9.24
CA LYS A 157 0.40 -21.64 7.97
C LYS A 157 -0.13 -20.75 6.83
N GLU A 158 -1.43 -20.47 6.79
CA GLU A 158 -2.03 -19.53 5.83
C GLU A 158 -1.38 -18.14 5.92
N ILE A 159 -1.24 -17.58 7.13
CA ILE A 159 -0.62 -16.26 7.32
C ILE A 159 0.84 -16.24 6.85
N TYR A 160 1.59 -17.32 7.08
CA TYR A 160 3.01 -17.39 6.70
C TYR A 160 3.16 -17.60 5.19
N ASP A 161 2.29 -18.40 4.58
CA ASP A 161 2.21 -18.52 3.12
C ASP A 161 1.85 -17.17 2.48
N LEU A 162 0.91 -16.41 3.06
CA LEU A 162 0.60 -15.04 2.63
C LEU A 162 1.83 -14.14 2.76
N ALA A 163 2.49 -14.11 3.91
CA ALA A 163 3.67 -13.26 4.14
C ALA A 163 4.80 -13.52 3.12
N ARG A 164 5.11 -14.78 2.86
CA ARG A 164 6.28 -15.20 2.06
C ARG A 164 5.98 -15.23 0.58
N LYS A 165 4.87 -15.84 0.18
CA LYS A 165 4.57 -16.13 -1.23
C LYS A 165 3.67 -15.09 -1.87
N SER A 166 2.83 -14.43 -1.08
CA SER A 166 1.82 -13.49 -1.58
C SER A 166 2.27 -12.03 -1.43
N TYR A 167 2.60 -11.60 -0.21
CA TYR A 167 3.04 -10.23 0.05
C TYR A 167 4.54 -10.03 -0.17
N LEU A 168 5.31 -11.11 -0.32
CA LEU A 168 6.77 -11.08 -0.48
C LEU A 168 7.48 -10.27 0.62
N ALA A 169 6.89 -10.26 1.82
CA ALA A 169 7.31 -9.44 2.95
C ALA A 169 8.37 -10.12 3.83
N ALA A 170 8.65 -11.40 3.59
CA ALA A 170 9.56 -12.21 4.39
C ALA A 170 10.31 -13.24 3.55
N LYS A 171 11.45 -13.75 4.07
CA LYS A 171 12.20 -14.83 3.41
C LYS A 171 11.36 -16.08 3.28
N ASP A 172 11.35 -16.63 2.07
CA ASP A 172 10.73 -17.91 1.79
C ASP A 172 11.63 -19.03 2.33
N VAL A 173 11.39 -19.37 3.58
CA VAL A 173 12.00 -20.51 4.27
C VAL A 173 10.91 -21.55 4.55
N PRO A 174 11.24 -22.86 4.57
CA PRO A 174 10.30 -23.89 4.94
C PRO A 174 9.62 -23.56 6.27
N PHE A 175 8.30 -23.62 6.31
CA PHE A 175 7.52 -23.34 7.51
C PHE A 175 7.97 -24.22 8.68
N SER A 176 8.20 -23.60 9.84
CA SER A 176 8.47 -24.26 11.11
C SER A 176 7.61 -23.62 12.19
N GLU A 177 7.15 -24.40 13.18
CA GLU A 177 6.28 -23.86 14.22
C GLU A 177 6.97 -22.81 15.11
N ASN A 178 8.30 -22.88 15.23
CA ASN A 178 9.10 -21.88 15.97
C ASN A 178 9.54 -20.70 15.10
N ASP A 179 9.17 -20.70 13.83
CA ASP A 179 9.49 -19.64 12.89
C ASP A 179 8.64 -18.40 13.17
N LEU A 180 9.23 -17.23 12.93
CA LEU A 180 8.60 -15.93 13.12
C LEU A 180 8.92 -15.04 11.93
N VAL A 181 7.88 -14.61 11.21
CA VAL A 181 8.03 -13.54 10.23
C VAL A 181 8.28 -12.23 10.97
N HIS A 182 9.48 -11.67 10.77
CA HIS A 182 9.86 -10.37 11.31
C HIS A 182 10.19 -9.44 10.14
N THR A 183 9.38 -8.41 9.96
CA THR A 183 9.59 -7.39 8.94
C THR A 183 9.06 -6.06 9.42
N GLU A 184 9.79 -5.00 9.07
CA GLU A 184 9.42 -3.61 9.23
C GLU A 184 8.60 -3.07 8.04
N ASN A 185 8.33 -3.88 7.01
CA ASN A 185 7.75 -3.38 5.77
C ASN A 185 6.23 -3.22 5.81
N PHE A 186 5.77 -2.06 5.35
CA PHE A 186 4.43 -1.84 4.82
C PHE A 186 4.40 -2.17 3.33
N VAL A 187 3.40 -2.93 2.91
CA VAL A 187 3.20 -3.34 1.52
C VAL A 187 1.99 -2.60 0.95
N LEU A 188 2.21 -1.80 -0.09
CA LEU A 188 1.12 -1.11 -0.79
C LEU A 188 0.56 -2.02 -1.88
N VAL A 189 -0.74 -2.29 -1.82
CA VAL A 189 -1.47 -3.15 -2.76
C VAL A 189 -2.54 -2.34 -3.49
N ASP A 190 -2.61 -2.47 -4.81
CA ASP A 190 -3.63 -1.80 -5.63
C ASP A 190 -4.96 -2.58 -5.74
N LYS A 191 -5.96 -1.94 -6.36
CA LYS A 191 -7.31 -2.48 -6.63
C LYS A 191 -7.32 -3.81 -7.39
N LYS A 192 -6.22 -4.18 -8.06
CA LYS A 192 -6.04 -5.41 -8.82
C LYS A 192 -5.24 -6.47 -8.04
N LYS A 193 -5.10 -6.29 -6.72
CA LYS A 193 -4.33 -7.15 -5.81
C LYS A 193 -2.84 -7.22 -6.15
N ARG A 194 -2.25 -6.16 -6.70
CA ARG A 194 -0.82 -6.15 -7.08
C ARG A 194 0.00 -5.29 -6.15
N ILE A 195 1.21 -5.72 -5.83
CA ILE A 195 2.14 -4.95 -5.01
C ILE A 195 2.71 -3.77 -5.81
N ARG A 196 2.60 -2.56 -5.25
CA ARG A 196 3.04 -1.30 -5.85
C ARG A 196 4.19 -0.63 -5.09
N GLY A 197 4.53 -1.13 -3.90
CA GLY A 197 5.69 -0.66 -3.14
C GLY A 197 5.88 -1.40 -1.83
N PHE A 198 7.11 -1.30 -1.33
CA PHE A 198 7.53 -1.67 0.01
C PHE A 198 8.08 -0.41 0.68
N TYR A 199 7.66 -0.15 1.91
CA TYR A 199 8.02 1.05 2.66
C TYR A 199 8.41 0.61 4.06
N ASP A 200 9.47 1.21 4.60
CA ASP A 200 9.84 0.97 5.99
C ASP A 200 8.78 1.63 6.90
N GLY A 201 7.99 0.79 7.58
CA GLY A 201 6.94 1.20 8.49
C GLY A 201 7.45 1.86 9.77
N THR A 202 8.77 1.90 9.99
CA THR A 202 9.40 2.61 11.11
C THR A 202 9.95 3.98 10.73
N ASP A 203 10.08 4.27 9.44
CA ASP A 203 10.68 5.50 8.90
C ASP A 203 9.61 6.51 8.42
N PRO A 204 9.51 7.70 9.04
CA PRO A 204 8.54 8.71 8.63
C PRO A 204 8.66 9.18 7.16
N GLU A 205 9.89 9.25 6.61
CA GLU A 205 10.07 9.65 5.20
C GLU A 205 9.45 8.61 4.25
N SER A 206 9.60 7.32 4.60
CA SER A 206 8.93 6.22 3.90
C SER A 206 7.40 6.29 4.01
N ILE A 207 6.84 6.76 5.13
CA ILE A 207 5.39 6.98 5.28
C ILE A 207 4.89 8.11 4.37
N ASP A 208 5.61 9.23 4.29
CA ASP A 208 5.24 10.34 3.40
C ASP A 208 5.29 9.92 1.93
N LYS A 209 6.28 9.09 1.56
CA LYS A 209 6.36 8.49 0.23
C LYS A 209 5.19 7.54 -0.04
N LEU A 210 4.83 6.69 0.93
CA LEU A 210 3.66 5.80 0.83
C LEU A 210 2.37 6.59 0.55
N LEU A 211 2.14 7.68 1.29
CA LEU A 211 0.96 8.53 1.09
C LEU A 211 0.97 9.27 -0.26
N HIS A 212 2.15 9.62 -0.77
CA HIS A 212 2.29 10.15 -2.11
C HIS A 212 1.92 9.10 -3.18
N ASP A 213 2.43 7.90 -3.02
CA ASP A 213 2.22 6.78 -3.94
C ASP A 213 0.75 6.34 -3.97
N ILE A 214 0.05 6.36 -2.84
CA ILE A 214 -1.41 6.17 -2.79
C ILE A 214 -2.13 7.16 -3.70
N LYS A 215 -1.78 8.45 -3.66
CA LYS A 215 -2.40 9.49 -4.52
C LYS A 215 -2.10 9.32 -6.01
N ILE A 216 -1.05 8.58 -6.35
CA ILE A 216 -0.77 8.18 -7.73
C ILE A 216 -1.73 7.04 -8.10
N LEU A 217 -1.87 6.03 -7.23
CA LEU A 217 -2.75 4.89 -7.44
C LEU A 217 -4.24 5.25 -7.53
N GLU A 218 -4.72 6.20 -6.73
CA GLU A 218 -6.10 6.69 -6.82
C GLU A 218 -6.42 7.29 -8.22
N LYS A 219 -5.40 7.78 -8.93
CA LYS A 219 -5.53 8.33 -10.29
C LYS A 219 -5.31 7.29 -11.39
N GLU A 220 -4.90 6.09 -11.03
CA GLU A 220 -4.76 4.97 -11.95
C GLU A 220 -6.06 4.15 -11.97
N ASP A 221 -6.59 3.92 -13.18
CA ASP A 221 -7.82 3.16 -13.42
C ASP A 221 -7.72 1.65 -13.05
#